data_AF-A0A098E5X7-F1
#
_entry.id   AF-A0A098E5X7-F1
#
_cell.length_a   1.000
_cell.length_b   1.000
_cell.length_c   1.000
_cell.angle_alpha   90.00
_cell.angle_beta   90.00
_cell.angle_gamma   90.00
#
_symmetry.space_group_name_H-M   'P 1'
#
loop_
_entity.id
_entity.type
_entity.pdbx_description
1 polymer ?
#
loop_
_entity_poly.entity_id
_entity_poly.type
_entity_poly.pdbx_seq_one_letter_code
_entity_poly.pdbx_strand_id
1 'polypeptide(L)' 'MKIQITDAINMLLEEEDVYAYEFKGKRYDIGNIYLWLTANIEFALKRDDLKEDVIKFIKNLAVLKG' A
#
# COMPACT_ATOMS: atom_id res chain seq x y z
N MET A 1 -15.81 -25.27 -3.06
CA MET A 1 -16.39 -24.12 -2.35
C MET A 1 -15.25 -23.43 -1.60
N LYS A 2 -15.02 -22.12 -1.77
CA LYS A 2 -13.98 -21.40 -1.04
C LYS A 2 -14.60 -20.87 0.25
N ILE A 3 -14.06 -21.26 1.40
CA ILE A 3 -14.47 -20.72 2.71
C ILE A 3 -13.87 -19.32 2.84
N GLN A 4 -14.67 -18.31 3.22
CA GLN A 4 -14.22 -16.95 3.45
C GLN A 4 -14.20 -16.65 4.94
N ILE A 5 -13.17 -15.92 5.38
CA ILE A 5 -13.04 -15.49 6.77
C ILE A 5 -14.14 -14.47 7.12
N THR A 6 -14.57 -13.65 6.15
CA THR A 6 -15.66 -12.68 6.36
C THR A 6 -16.96 -13.35 6.79
N ASP A 7 -17.28 -14.52 6.22
CA ASP A 7 -18.49 -15.25 6.59
C ASP A 7 -18.40 -15.76 8.04
N ALA A 8 -17.23 -16.24 8.46
CA ALA A 8 -17.00 -16.65 9.84
C ALA A 8 -17.05 -15.47 10.83
N ILE A 9 -16.55 -14.30 10.46
CA ILE A 9 -16.65 -13.07 11.28
C ILE A 9 -18.11 -12.65 11.43
N ASN A 10 -18.92 -12.77 10.36
CA ASN A 10 -20.35 -12.46 10.42
C ASN A 10 -21.11 -13.38 11.37
N MET A 11 -20.77 -14.68 11.39
CA MET A 11 -21.35 -15.62 12.35
C MET A 11 -20.92 -15.28 13.79
N LEU A 12 -19.67 -14.83 13.98
CA LEU A 12 -19.14 -14.47 15.30
C LEU A 12 -19.84 -13.25 15.91
N LEU A 13 -20.24 -12.29 15.06
CA LEU A 13 -21.01 -11.11 15.47
C LEU A 13 -22.38 -11.44 16.11
N GLU A 14 -22.92 -12.64 15.87
CA GLU A 14 -24.18 -13.10 16.49
C GLU A 14 -23.99 -13.61 17.92
N GLU A 15 -22.76 -13.99 18.29
CA GLU A 15 -22.42 -14.64 19.57
C GLU A 15 -21.62 -13.71 20.51
N GLU A 16 -20.79 -12.81 19.97
CA GLU A 16 -19.95 -11.89 20.76
C GLU A 16 -19.70 -10.55 20.06
N ASP A 17 -19.34 -9.53 20.87
CA ASP A 17 -18.99 -8.21 20.36
C ASP A 17 -17.67 -8.25 19.57
N VAL A 18 -17.72 -7.88 18.28
CA VAL A 18 -16.53 -7.72 17.44
C VAL A 18 -16.27 -6.23 17.21
N TYR A 19 -15.03 -5.80 17.46
CA TYR A 19 -14.63 -4.40 17.36
C TYR A 19 -13.74 -4.15 16.14
N ALA A 20 -13.99 -3.05 15.43
CA ALA A 20 -13.11 -2.57 14.39
C ALA A 20 -12.01 -1.67 14.97
N TYR A 21 -10.77 -1.87 14.53
CA TYR A 21 -9.65 -1.00 14.86
C TYR A 21 -9.35 -0.05 13.70
N GLU A 22 -9.51 1.26 13.95
CA GLU A 22 -9.11 2.28 12.99
C GLU A 22 -7.59 2.47 13.02
N PHE A 23 -6.92 1.89 12.02
CA PHE A 23 -5.48 2.05 11.87
C PHE A 23 -5.12 3.46 11.40
N LYS A 24 -4.27 4.16 12.18
CA LYS A 24 -3.68 5.43 11.78
C LYS A 24 -2.35 5.21 11.07
N GLY A 25 -2.35 5.47 9.76
CA GLY A 25 -1.15 5.43 8.93
C GLY A 25 -1.49 5.42 7.45
N LYS A 26 -0.46 5.42 6.60
CA LYS A 26 -0.64 5.33 5.16
C LYS A 26 -0.66 3.86 4.74
N ARG A 27 -1.78 3.43 4.14
CA ARG A 27 -1.95 2.09 3.58
C ARG A 27 -1.79 2.17 2.05
N TYR A 28 -1.06 1.20 1.49
CA TYR A 28 -1.00 0.99 0.06
C TYR A 28 -1.69 -0.32 -0.27
N ASP A 29 -2.60 -0.30 -1.24
CA ASP A 29 -3.14 -1.53 -1.82
C ASP A 29 -2.20 -2.04 -2.91
N ILE A 30 -1.47 -3.10 -2.60
CA ILE A 30 -0.53 -3.72 -3.54
C ILE A 30 -1.22 -4.50 -4.67
N GLY A 31 -2.53 -4.74 -4.59
CA GLY A 31 -3.32 -5.30 -5.69
C GLY A 31 -3.58 -4.30 -6.81
N ASN A 32 -3.42 -3.01 -6.53
CA ASN A 32 -3.49 -1.95 -7.52
C ASN A 32 -2.07 -1.58 -7.99
N ILE A 33 -1.81 -1.77 -9.29
CA ILE A 33 -0.47 -1.56 -9.89
C ILE A 33 0.04 -0.12 -9.67
N TYR A 34 -0.84 0.87 -9.78
CA TYR A 34 -0.48 2.27 -9.57
C TYR A 34 -0.06 2.50 -8.11
N LEU A 35 -0.87 2.05 -7.15
CA LEU A 35 -0.56 2.20 -5.72
C LEU A 35 0.67 1.41 -5.32
N TRP A 36 0.89 0.23 -5.90
CA TRP A 36 2.12 -0.55 -5.73
C TRP A 36 3.35 0.25 -6.20
N LEU A 37 3.32 0.83 -7.40
CA LEU A 37 4.45 1.62 -7.91
C LEU A 37 4.69 2.87 -7.07
N THR A 38 3.63 3.60 -6.70
CA THR A 38 3.71 4.75 -5.80
C THR A 38 4.34 4.38 -4.46
N ALA A 39 3.92 3.26 -3.86
CA ALA A 39 4.50 2.79 -2.61
C ALA A 39 6.00 2.57 -2.75
N ASN A 40 6.44 1.84 -3.78
CA ASN A 40 7.86 1.56 -4.00
C ASN A 40 8.69 2.83 -4.16
N ILE A 41 8.21 3.81 -4.94
CA ILE A 41 8.90 5.10 -5.09
C ILE A 41 8.97 5.83 -3.75
N GLU A 42 7.86 5.91 -3.00
CA GLU A 42 7.87 6.58 -1.70
C GLU A 42 8.78 5.90 -0.67
N PHE A 43 8.85 4.58 -0.66
CA PHE A 43 9.79 3.84 0.20
C PHE A 43 11.24 4.06 -0.22
N ALA A 44 11.53 4.08 -1.52
CA ALA A 44 12.88 4.36 -2.02
C ALA A 44 13.34 5.79 -1.70
N LEU A 45 12.44 6.77 -1.74
CA LEU A 45 12.75 8.16 -1.39
C LEU A 45 13.00 8.39 0.11
N LYS A 46 12.60 7.44 0.97
CA LYS A 46 12.89 7.47 2.41
C LYS A 46 14.23 6.84 2.78
N ARG A 47 14.91 6.21 1.82
CA ARG A 47 16.15 5.49 2.01
C ARG A 47 17.34 6.35 1.59
N ASP A 48 18.24 6.66 2.51
CA ASP A 48 19.38 7.55 2.23
C ASP A 48 20.29 7.00 1.13
N ASP A 49 20.40 5.67 0.98
CA ASP A 49 21.20 5.00 -0.04
C ASP A 49 20.57 5.02 -1.45
N LEU A 50 19.27 5.28 -1.57
CA LEU A 50 18.54 5.20 -2.85
C LEU A 50 17.92 6.53 -3.28
N LYS A 51 17.64 7.42 -2.32
CA LYS A 51 16.86 8.64 -2.54
C LYS A 51 17.43 9.51 -3.66
N GLU A 52 18.75 9.75 -3.65
CA GLU A 52 19.39 10.63 -4.63
C GLU A 52 19.31 10.05 -6.05
N ASP A 53 19.62 8.76 -6.21
CA ASP A 53 19.59 8.07 -7.50
C ASP A 53 18.16 8.01 -8.08
N VAL A 54 17.16 7.74 -7.23
CA VAL A 54 15.76 7.69 -7.65
C VAL A 54 15.26 9.07 -8.08
N ILE A 55 15.60 10.14 -7.34
CA ILE A 55 15.25 11.52 -7.73
C ILE A 55 15.89 11.87 -9.06
N LYS A 56 17.16 11.55 -9.25
CA LYS A 56 17.89 11.81 -10.49
C LYS A 56 17.26 11.08 -11.68
N PHE A 57 16.92 9.81 -11.49
CA PHE A 57 16.24 9.01 -12.51
C PHE A 57 14.89 9.62 -12.93
N ILE A 58 14.03 9.98 -11.96
CA ILE A 58 12.71 10.57 -12.25
C ILE A 58 12.86 11.91 -12.99
N LYS A 59 13.80 12.78 -12.57
CA LYS A 59 14.06 14.06 -13.25
C LYS A 59 14.50 13.84 -14.70
N ASN A 60 15.42 12.90 -14.94
CA ASN A 60 15.88 12.59 -16.30
C ASN A 60 14.75 12.09 -17.20
N LEU A 61 13.84 11.27 -16.68
CA LEU A 61 12.66 10.82 -17.43
C LEU A 61 11.71 11.97 -17.80
N ALA A 62 11.55 12.96 -16.93
CA ALA A 62 10.70 14.12 -17.19
C ALA A 62 11.29 15.03 -18.28
N VAL A 63 12.61 15.19 -18.31
CA VAL A 63 13.33 16.00 -19.31
C VAL A 63 13.29 15.35 -20.70
N LEU A 64 13.36 14.02 -20.78
CA LEU A 64 13.32 13.30 -22.07
C LEU A 64 11.96 13.33 -22.78
N LYS A 65 10.89 13.79 -22.10
CA LYS A 65 9.56 13.97 -22.67
C LYS A 65 9.23 15.42 -23.01
N GLY A 66 10.17 16.35 -22.81
CA GLY A 66 10.07 17.77 -23.19
C GLY A 66 10.57 18.04 -24.59
#